data_AF-A0A9Q1H6G9-F1
#
_entry.id   AF-A0A9Q1H6G9-F1
#
_cell.length_a   1.000
_cell.length_b   1.000
_cell.length_c   1.000
_cell.angle_alpha   90.00
_cell.angle_beta   90.00
_cell.angle_gamma   90.00
#
_symmetry.space_group_name_H-M   'P 1'
#
loop_
_entity.id
_entity.type
_entity.pdbx_description
1 polymer ?
#
loop_
_entity_poly.entity_id
_entity_poly.type
_entity_poly.pdbx_seq_one_letter_code
_entity_poly.pdbx_strand_id
1 'polypeptide(L)'
;MAAICEFGDFLEQALRDRLVCGIRDQNVQRKLLSVSGLTLKKAVETAVAMELATKQSQEFQEKPNLGTQGQSQQVNKVKVRRPDVNNQNKRFHKGSEMCYRCLDSSHKPDQCPFRKQSCFHCKKVGHIAKACRKKAKQRDKQRSTGQSCRQ
;
A
#
# COMPACT_ATOMS: atom_id res chain seq x y z
N MET A 1 45.88 -4.97 35.69
CA MET A 1 46.19 -4.18 34.48
C MET A 1 45.27 -4.62 33.36
N ALA A 2 44.30 -3.79 32.97
CA ALA A 2 43.53 -4.06 31.75
C ALA A 2 44.48 -3.80 30.57
N ALA A 3 44.98 -4.89 29.97
CA ALA A 3 45.77 -4.83 28.76
C ALA A 3 44.97 -4.07 27.69
N ILE A 4 45.63 -3.13 27.03
CA ILE A 4 45.14 -2.48 25.83
C ILE A 4 44.65 -3.56 24.86
N CYS A 5 43.33 -3.70 24.73
CA CYS A 5 42.74 -4.77 23.95
C CYS A 5 42.85 -4.37 22.48
N GLU A 6 43.74 -5.03 21.75
CA GLU A 6 43.97 -4.81 20.32
C GLU A 6 42.87 -5.50 19.52
N PHE A 7 41.72 -4.85 19.39
CA PHE A 7 40.55 -5.42 18.72
C PHE A 7 40.70 -5.57 17.19
N GLY A 8 41.78 -5.04 16.58
CA GLY A 8 42.11 -5.21 15.16
C GLY A 8 40.93 -5.06 14.19
N ASP A 9 40.92 -5.86 13.13
CA ASP A 9 39.82 -5.93 12.14
C ASP A 9 38.48 -6.41 12.72
N PHE A 10 38.51 -7.08 13.88
CA PHE A 10 37.31 -7.57 14.55
C PHE A 10 36.49 -6.42 15.16
N LEU A 11 37.14 -5.33 15.60
CA LEU A 11 36.46 -4.13 16.10
C LEU A 11 35.47 -3.59 15.07
N GLU A 12 35.92 -3.46 13.82
CA GLU A 12 35.11 -2.89 12.75
C GLU A 12 33.95 -3.79 12.36
N GLN A 13 34.12 -5.11 12.46
CA GLN A 13 33.05 -6.07 12.24
C GLN A 13 32.00 -6.01 13.36
N ALA A 14 32.44 -6.00 14.62
CA ALA A 14 31.55 -5.93 15.79
C ALA A 14 30.76 -4.60 15.84
N LEU A 15 31.43 -3.48 15.56
CA LEU A 15 30.79 -2.17 15.47
C LEU A 15 29.76 -2.12 14.34
N ARG A 16 30.06 -2.75 13.20
CA ARG A 16 29.13 -2.81 12.06
C ARG A 16 27.90 -3.63 12.39
N ASP A 17 28.07 -4.81 12.99
CA ASP A 17 26.96 -5.65 13.38
C ASP A 17 26.07 -4.95 14.42
N ARG A 18 26.69 -4.30 15.41
CA ARG A 18 25.97 -3.50 16.41
C ARG A 18 25.20 -2.33 15.78
N LEU A 19 25.78 -1.66 14.80
CA LEU A 19 25.12 -0.60 14.04
C LEU A 19 23.91 -1.15 13.26
N VAL A 20 24.10 -2.20 12.46
CA VAL A 20 23.03 -2.76 11.61
C VAL A 20 21.87 -3.31 12.45
N CYS A 21 22.16 -4.00 13.55
CA CYS A 21 21.15 -4.47 14.50
C CYS A 21 20.46 -3.30 15.24
N GLY A 22 21.20 -2.23 15.56
CA GLY A 22 20.72 -1.09 16.32
C GLY A 22 19.89 -0.06 15.53
N ILE A 23 19.93 -0.09 14.19
CA ILE A 23 19.15 0.83 13.34
C ILE A 23 17.65 0.54 13.48
N ARG A 24 16.89 1.59 13.82
CA ARG A 24 15.43 1.52 14.01
C ARG A 24 14.66 1.54 12.69
N ASP A 25 15.20 2.19 11.66
CA ASP A 25 14.55 2.26 10.35
C ASP A 25 14.69 0.93 9.59
N GLN A 26 13.56 0.28 9.33
CA GLN A 26 13.54 -1.03 8.67
C GLN A 26 14.00 -0.97 7.20
N ASN A 27 13.85 0.17 6.52
CA ASN A 27 14.27 0.29 5.13
C ASN A 27 15.80 0.39 5.06
N VAL A 28 16.41 1.19 5.93
CA VAL A 28 17.86 1.29 6.09
C VAL A 28 18.45 -0.05 6.50
N GLN A 29 17.89 -0.71 7.52
CA GLN A 29 18.37 -2.02 7.97
C GLN A 29 18.31 -3.07 6.86
N ARG A 30 17.19 -3.21 6.15
CA ARG A 30 17.06 -4.14 5.02
C ARG A 30 18.06 -3.83 3.91
N LYS A 31 18.27 -2.54 3.61
CA LYS A 31 19.23 -2.13 2.58
C LYS A 31 20.65 -2.51 2.98
N LEU A 32 21.05 -2.28 4.22
CA LEU A 32 22.37 -2.66 4.73
C LEU A 32 22.59 -4.17 4.72
N LEU A 33 21.60 -4.95 5.14
CA LEU A 33 21.65 -6.42 5.11
C LEU A 33 21.68 -7.01 3.69
N SER A 34 21.18 -6.27 2.70
CA SER A 34 21.20 -6.72 1.29
C SER A 34 22.56 -6.58 0.60
N VAL A 35 23.51 -5.83 1.18
CA VAL A 35 24.82 -5.57 0.56
C VAL A 35 25.84 -6.61 1.04
N SER A 36 26.36 -7.41 0.12
CA SER A 36 27.46 -8.35 0.36
C SER A 36 28.79 -7.60 0.53
N GLY A 37 29.62 -8.00 1.52
CA GLY A 37 30.91 -7.35 1.77
C GLY A 37 30.79 -5.94 2.36
N LEU A 38 29.77 -5.70 3.20
CA LEU A 38 29.57 -4.43 3.88
C LEU A 38 30.83 -4.06 4.70
N THR A 39 31.21 -2.79 4.78
CA THR A 39 32.23 -2.30 5.73
C THR A 39 31.59 -1.35 6.73
N LEU A 40 32.21 -1.12 7.89
CA LEU A 40 31.65 -0.19 8.89
C LEU A 40 31.45 1.19 8.26
N LYS A 41 32.48 1.69 7.55
CA LYS A 41 32.43 2.94 6.81
C LYS A 41 31.25 2.99 5.81
N LYS A 42 31.11 1.97 4.96
CA LYS A 42 30.01 1.88 3.98
C LYS A 42 28.63 1.83 4.65
N ALA A 43 28.53 1.16 5.79
CA ALA A 43 27.28 1.07 6.54
C ALA A 43 26.84 2.44 7.06
N VAL A 44 27.78 3.21 7.63
CA VAL A 44 27.52 4.58 8.09
C VAL A 44 27.15 5.50 6.93
N GLU A 45 27.93 5.49 5.84
CA GLU A 45 27.66 6.33 4.66
C GLU A 45 26.27 6.07 4.07
N THR A 46 25.89 4.78 3.96
CA THR A 46 24.57 4.39 3.42
C THR A 46 23.44 4.78 4.37
N ALA A 47 23.61 4.58 5.69
CA ALA A 47 22.61 4.97 6.67
C ALA A 47 22.35 6.49 6.64
N VAL A 48 23.42 7.29 6.70
CA VAL A 48 23.34 8.76 6.66
C VAL A 48 22.71 9.25 5.37
N ALA A 49 23.09 8.67 4.22
CA ALA A 49 22.50 9.03 2.94
C ALA A 49 20.99 8.76 2.89
N MET A 50 20.55 7.63 3.45
CA MET A 50 19.12 7.28 3.50
C MET A 50 18.33 8.13 4.51
N GLU A 51 18.92 8.46 5.66
CA GLU A 51 18.33 9.38 6.63
C GLU A 51 18.18 10.78 6.01
N LEU A 52 19.21 11.28 5.33
CA LEU A 52 19.17 12.57 4.63
C LEU A 52 18.11 12.57 3.52
N ALA A 53 18.06 11.51 2.71
CA ALA A 53 17.06 11.39 1.65
C ALA A 53 15.63 11.34 2.21
N THR A 54 15.43 10.65 3.34
CA THR A 54 14.14 10.59 4.03
C THR A 54 13.74 11.96 4.57
N LYS A 55 14.68 12.66 5.23
CA LYS A 55 14.47 14.01 5.75
C LYS A 55 14.16 15.01 4.63
N GLN A 56 14.93 15.01 3.54
CA GLN A 56 14.70 15.90 2.40
C GLN A 56 13.35 15.61 1.72
N SER A 57 12.94 14.34 1.66
CA SER A 57 11.64 13.94 1.12
C SER A 57 10.47 14.37 2.03
N GLN A 58 10.70 14.45 3.35
CA GLN A 58 9.75 15.01 4.31
C GLN A 58 9.65 16.53 4.15
N GLU A 59 10.77 17.25 4.09
CA GLU A 59 10.82 18.72 3.92
C GLU A 59 10.13 19.19 2.64
N PHE A 60 10.13 18.38 1.57
CA PHE A 60 9.40 18.68 0.33
C PHE A 60 7.89 18.36 0.40
N GLN A 61 7.44 17.63 1.42
CA GLN A 61 6.06 17.16 1.61
C GLN A 61 5.28 17.86 2.74
N GLU A 62 5.92 18.71 3.54
CA GLU A 62 5.29 19.44 4.66
C GLU A 62 5.04 20.91 4.27
N LYS A 63 3.83 21.48 4.01
CA LYS A 63 2.40 21.10 4.09
C LYS A 63 1.61 21.88 2.99
N PRO A 64 0.34 21.49 2.67
CA PRO A 64 -0.74 22.30 3.25
C PRO A 64 -1.76 21.46 4.02
N ASN A 65 -2.06 21.97 5.22
CA ASN A 65 -3.28 21.81 6.02
C ASN A 65 -3.56 20.52 6.82
N LEU A 66 -3.93 20.79 8.08
CA LEU A 66 -4.81 20.01 8.95
C LEU A 66 -5.81 19.19 8.11
N GLY A 67 -5.76 17.87 8.29
CA GLY A 67 -6.71 16.93 7.71
C GLY A 67 -6.21 16.26 6.43
N THR A 68 -5.38 15.23 6.61
CA THR A 68 -5.21 14.09 5.67
C THR A 68 -4.88 14.46 4.21
N GLN A 69 -3.61 14.71 3.88
CA GLN A 69 -3.19 14.92 2.48
C GLN A 69 -1.81 14.33 2.18
N GLY A 70 -1.76 13.32 1.31
CA GLY A 70 -0.59 13.04 0.47
C GLY A 70 -0.78 13.78 -0.85
N GLN A 71 0.09 14.75 -1.16
CA GLN A 71 0.13 15.44 -2.45
C GLN A 71 1.39 15.03 -3.22
N SER A 72 1.18 14.30 -4.31
CA SER A 72 2.17 14.11 -5.36
C SER A 72 2.44 15.44 -6.07
N GLN A 73 3.72 15.70 -6.37
CA GLN A 73 4.22 16.90 -7.04
C GLN A 73 3.49 17.15 -8.38
N GLN A 74 2.93 18.34 -8.56
CA GLN A 74 2.34 18.79 -9.82
C GLN A 74 3.43 19.23 -10.80
N VAL A 75 3.60 18.49 -11.88
CA VAL A 75 4.35 18.93 -13.07
C VAL A 75 3.40 19.66 -14.04
N ASN A 76 3.92 20.66 -14.76
CA ASN A 76 3.14 21.38 -15.78
C ASN A 76 2.75 20.43 -16.93
N LYS A 77 1.48 19.98 -16.92
CA LYS A 77 0.91 19.14 -17.98
C LYS A 77 0.57 19.99 -19.20
N VAL A 78 1.25 19.76 -20.32
CA VAL A 78 0.81 20.23 -21.64
C VAL A 78 -0.53 19.55 -21.96
N LYS A 79 -1.61 20.34 -21.97
CA LYS A 79 -2.97 19.86 -22.27
C LYS A 79 -3.11 19.59 -23.77
N VAL A 80 -2.80 18.37 -24.20
CA VAL A 80 -3.39 17.85 -25.45
C VAL A 80 -4.86 17.57 -25.14
N ARG A 81 -5.75 18.47 -25.61
CA ARG A 81 -7.20 18.32 -25.45
C ARG A 81 -7.67 17.10 -26.24
N ARG A 82 -7.81 15.95 -25.57
CA ARG A 82 -8.67 14.87 -26.05
C ARG A 82 -10.07 15.11 -25.48
N PRO A 83 -11.14 14.95 -26.27
CA PRO A 83 -12.49 15.23 -25.81
C PRO A 83 -12.85 14.32 -24.63
N ASP A 84 -13.27 15.00 -23.58
CA ASP A 84 -13.62 14.49 -22.26
C ASP A 84 -14.96 13.75 -22.30
N VAL A 85 -14.91 12.48 -21.95
CA VAL A 85 -16.04 11.77 -21.34
C VAL A 85 -15.44 10.98 -20.19
N ASN A 86 -15.48 11.51 -18.97
CA ASN A 86 -16.27 10.88 -17.92
C ASN A 86 -16.00 11.46 -16.52
N ASN A 87 -17.13 11.74 -15.89
CA ASN A 87 -17.34 12.13 -14.52
C ASN A 87 -16.96 11.00 -13.52
N GLN A 88 -16.16 11.38 -12.53
CA GLN A 88 -16.01 10.88 -11.16
C GLN A 88 -16.68 9.53 -10.81
N ASN A 89 -15.89 8.44 -10.69
CA ASN A 89 -15.82 7.55 -9.52
C ASN A 89 -14.89 6.35 -9.81
N LYS A 90 -13.62 6.40 -9.42
CA LYS A 90 -12.72 5.24 -9.49
C LYS A 90 -12.27 4.80 -8.10
N ARG A 91 -13.19 4.24 -7.31
CA ARG A 91 -12.85 3.17 -6.35
C ARG A 91 -12.66 1.88 -7.14
N PHE A 92 -11.55 1.78 -7.86
CA PHE A 92 -11.14 0.52 -8.49
C PHE A 92 -10.60 -0.39 -7.39
N HIS A 93 -11.47 -1.29 -6.92
CA HIS A 93 -11.05 -2.46 -6.17
C HIS A 93 -10.05 -3.23 -7.03
N LYS A 94 -8.79 -3.23 -6.61
CA LYS A 94 -7.74 -4.14 -7.08
C LYS A 94 -8.10 -5.54 -6.56
N GLY A 95 -9.02 -6.21 -7.24
CA GLY A 95 -9.53 -7.52 -6.82
C GLY A 95 -10.68 -7.99 -7.68
N SER A 96 -10.41 -8.38 -8.93
CA SER A 96 -11.43 -9.05 -9.74
C SER A 96 -10.81 -10.02 -10.76
N GLU A 97 -10.19 -11.08 -10.26
CA GLU A 97 -10.20 -12.36 -11.00
C GLU A 97 -11.61 -12.99 -11.00
N MET A 98 -12.54 -12.44 -10.22
CA MET A 98 -13.93 -12.86 -10.13
C MET A 98 -14.88 -11.92 -10.89
N CYS A 99 -15.84 -12.52 -11.59
CA CYS A 99 -16.93 -11.87 -12.31
C CYS A 99 -17.81 -11.06 -11.34
N TYR A 100 -17.91 -9.74 -11.55
CA TYR A 100 -18.73 -8.87 -10.70
C TYR A 100 -20.25 -9.12 -10.78
N ARG A 101 -20.71 -9.94 -11.73
CA ARG A 101 -22.15 -10.23 -11.93
C ARG A 101 -22.63 -11.42 -11.10
N CYS A 102 -21.78 -12.41 -10.88
CA CYS A 102 -22.10 -13.63 -10.13
C CYS A 102 -21.10 -14.01 -9.02
N LEU A 103 -19.98 -13.28 -8.92
CA LEU A 103 -18.85 -13.52 -8.02
C LEU A 103 -18.12 -14.85 -8.26
N ASP A 104 -18.12 -15.33 -9.50
CA ASP A 104 -17.43 -16.55 -9.92
C ASP A 104 -16.14 -16.22 -10.67
N SER A 105 -15.07 -16.98 -10.49
CA SER A 105 -13.78 -16.76 -11.16
C SER A 105 -13.64 -17.46 -12.52
N SER A 106 -14.59 -18.29 -12.93
CA SER A 106 -14.46 -19.13 -14.13
C SER A 106 -14.62 -18.37 -15.45
N HIS A 107 -15.05 -17.11 -15.42
CA HIS A 107 -15.34 -16.35 -16.63
C HIS A 107 -15.19 -14.84 -16.44
N LYS A 108 -15.01 -14.15 -17.57
CA LYS A 108 -15.05 -12.68 -17.63
C LYS A 108 -16.50 -12.17 -17.56
N PRO A 109 -16.74 -10.96 -17.03
CA PRO A 109 -18.09 -10.43 -16.88
C PRO A 109 -18.93 -10.43 -18.16
N ASP A 110 -18.32 -10.21 -19.32
CA ASP A 110 -18.97 -10.21 -20.62
C ASP A 110 -19.55 -11.57 -21.02
N GLN A 111 -18.91 -12.67 -20.58
CA GLN A 111 -19.31 -14.05 -20.83
C GLN A 111 -20.19 -14.63 -19.71
N CYS A 112 -20.64 -13.78 -18.77
CA CYS A 112 -21.44 -14.25 -17.65
C CYS A 112 -22.83 -14.74 -18.09
N PRO A 113 -23.23 -15.97 -17.73
CA PRO A 113 -24.57 -16.49 -18.04
C PRO A 113 -25.67 -15.63 -17.39
N PHE A 114 -25.36 -14.96 -16.29
CA PHE A 114 -26.27 -14.08 -15.55
C PHE A 114 -26.26 -12.61 -16.05
N ARG A 115 -25.71 -12.32 -17.23
CA ARG A 115 -25.64 -10.96 -17.80
C ARG A 115 -27.01 -10.28 -17.96
N LYS A 116 -28.04 -11.03 -18.34
CA LYS A 116 -29.40 -10.51 -18.57
C LYS A 116 -30.36 -10.80 -17.41
N GLN A 117 -29.86 -11.44 -16.35
CA GLN A 117 -30.67 -11.81 -15.19
C GLN A 117 -30.94 -10.60 -14.29
N SER A 118 -32.14 -10.54 -13.73
CA SER A 118 -32.55 -9.50 -12.81
C SER A 118 -32.22 -9.90 -11.37
N CYS A 119 -31.68 -8.94 -10.61
CA CYS A 119 -31.33 -9.19 -9.22
C CYS A 119 -32.60 -9.29 -8.37
N PHE A 120 -32.82 -10.43 -7.71
CA PHE A 120 -33.97 -10.64 -6.81
C PHE A 120 -34.04 -9.63 -5.63
N HIS A 121 -32.92 -9.01 -5.26
CA HIS A 121 -32.90 -8.04 -4.15
C HIS A 121 -33.14 -6.59 -4.61
N CYS A 122 -32.51 -6.14 -5.71
CA CYS A 122 -32.60 -4.75 -6.14
C CYS A 122 -33.37 -4.52 -7.45
N LYS A 123 -33.88 -5.59 -8.05
CA LYS A 123 -34.64 -5.61 -9.32
C LYS A 123 -33.91 -5.02 -10.53
N LYS A 124 -32.60 -4.77 -10.43
CA LYS A 124 -31.77 -4.31 -11.56
C LYS A 124 -31.20 -5.48 -12.35
N VAL A 125 -31.11 -5.34 -13.66
CA VAL A 125 -30.52 -6.33 -14.57
C VAL A 125 -28.98 -6.25 -14.52
N GLY A 126 -28.32 -7.39 -14.68
CA GLY A 126 -26.87 -7.47 -14.86
C GLY A 126 -26.09 -8.08 -13.71
N HIS A 127 -26.76 -8.57 -12.66
CA HIS A 127 -26.12 -9.30 -11.55
C HIS A 127 -27.15 -10.12 -10.76
N ILE A 128 -26.69 -11.14 -10.04
CA ILE A 128 -27.54 -11.94 -9.14
C ILE A 128 -27.58 -11.37 -7.72
N ALA A 129 -28.52 -11.83 -6.89
CA ALA A 129 -28.66 -11.37 -5.51
C ALA A 129 -27.39 -11.53 -4.66
N LYS A 130 -26.56 -12.55 -4.96
CA LYS A 130 -25.25 -12.78 -4.32
C LYS A 130 -24.26 -11.64 -4.57
N ALA A 131 -24.24 -11.11 -5.79
CA ALA A 131 -23.38 -10.00 -6.23
C ALA A 131 -24.00 -8.61 -5.98
N CYS A 132 -25.12 -8.52 -5.26
CA CYS A 132 -25.86 -7.27 -5.13
C CYS A 132 -25.19 -6.30 -4.16
N ARG A 133 -24.73 -5.16 -4.70
CA ARG A 133 -24.10 -4.09 -3.91
C ARG A 133 -25.04 -3.44 -2.90
N LYS A 134 -26.35 -3.35 -3.17
CA LYS A 134 -27.33 -2.81 -2.21
C LYS A 134 -27.43 -3.71 -0.97
N LYS A 135 -27.48 -5.03 -1.17
CA LYS A 135 -27.52 -6.04 -0.10
C LYS A 135 -26.24 -6.00 0.75
N ALA A 136 -25.08 -5.86 0.11
CA ALA A 136 -23.80 -5.76 0.81
C ALA A 136 -23.73 -4.53 1.74
N LYS A 137 -24.20 -3.37 1.27
CA LYS A 137 -24.25 -2.14 2.10
C LYS A 137 -25.21 -2.25 3.29
N GLN A 138 -26.35 -2.92 3.12
CA GLN A 138 -27.30 -3.12 4.22
C GLN A 138 -26.72 -4.01 5.33
N ARG A 139 -25.97 -5.06 4.97
CA ARG A 139 -25.28 -5.93 5.94
C ARG A 139 -24.21 -5.18 6.75
N ASP A 140 -23.47 -4.31 6.09
CA ASP A 140 -22.43 -3.49 6.72
C ASP A 140 -23.02 -2.52 7.76
N LYS A 141 -24.16 -1.90 7.42
CA LYS A 141 -24.91 -1.03 8.32
C LYS A 141 -25.51 -1.77 9.53
N GLN A 142 -25.93 -3.02 9.36
CA GLN A 142 -26.46 -3.85 10.47
C GLN A 142 -25.36 -4.35 11.41
N ARG A 143 -24.16 -4.63 10.91
CA ARG A 143 -23.00 -5.02 11.73
C ARG A 143 -22.50 -3.90 12.64
N SER A 144 -22.67 -2.65 12.23
CA SER A 144 -22.25 -1.46 12.99
C SER A 144 -23.22 -1.07 14.10
N THR A 145 -24.45 -1.60 14.13
CA THR A 145 -25.48 -1.31 15.15
C THR A 145 -25.82 -2.48 16.08
N GLY A 146 -25.00 -3.54 16.13
CA GLY A 146 -25.03 -4.49 17.25
C GLY A 146 -26.36 -5.22 17.53
N GLN A 147 -27.19 -5.51 16.52
CA GLN A 147 -28.33 -6.43 16.69
C GLN A 147 -28.04 -7.78 16.02
N SER A 148 -27.40 -8.66 16.80
CA SER A 148 -27.38 -10.10 16.55
C SER A 148 -28.62 -10.72 17.20
N CYS A 149 -29.71 -10.88 16.44
CA CYS A 149 -30.71 -11.88 16.79
C CYS A 149 -30.44 -13.11 15.92
N ARG A 150 -29.87 -14.14 16.56
CA ARG A 150 -29.72 -15.49 16.01
C ARG A 150 -31.12 -16.11 15.96
N GLN A 151 -31.47 -16.71 14.83
CA GLN A 151 -32.45 -17.80 14.81
C GLN A 151 -31.72 -19.09 15.21
#